data_AF-A0A9E4BGJ0-F1
#
_entry.id   AF-A0A9E4BGJ0-F1
#
_cell.length_a   1.000
_cell.length_b   1.000
_cell.length_c   1.000
_cell.angle_alpha   90.00
_cell.angle_beta   90.00
_cell.angle_gamma   90.00
#
_symmetry.space_group_name_H-M   'P 1'
#
loop_
_entity.id
_entity.type
_entity.pdbx_description
1 polymer ?
#
loop_
_entity_poly.entity_id
_entity_poly.type
_entity_poly.pdbx_seq_one_letter_code
_entity_poly.pdbx_strand_id
1 'polypeptide(L)'
;DVVVVCVPTPLNKKRAPDVSFILQACSAIKDRLRCGQLVILESTTYPGTTHELVLPLLEKSGLRAGEDFFLVFSPERIDPGNRVYTITNTPKVVGGITPTCTEIGTHFYRQSIGEVVPVSSTQAAEMTKLLENTFRSVNIGLVNE
;
A
#
# COMPACT_ATOMS: atom_id res chain seq x y z
N ASP A 1 13.98 10.98 -1.83
CA ASP A 1 13.28 10.66 -3.09
C ASP A 1 12.03 9.82 -2.89
N VAL A 2 12.08 8.79 -2.03
CA VAL A 2 10.92 7.92 -1.74
C VAL A 2 10.42 8.11 -0.30
N VAL A 3 9.10 8.04 -0.09
CA VAL A 3 8.45 8.03 1.23
C VAL A 3 7.54 6.81 1.31
N VAL A 4 7.75 5.95 2.31
CA VAL A 4 6.93 4.74 2.55
C VAL A 4 6.12 4.94 3.82
N VAL A 5 4.79 4.79 3.72
CA VAL A 5 3.84 4.98 4.81
C VAL A 5 3.47 3.63 5.40
N CYS A 6 4.01 3.35 6.59
CA CYS A 6 3.84 2.09 7.33
C CYS A 6 3.25 2.32 8.74
N VAL A 7 2.34 3.28 8.87
CA VAL A 7 1.68 3.61 10.15
C VAL A 7 0.61 2.56 10.53
N PRO A 8 0.28 2.40 11.81
CA PRO A 8 -0.74 1.44 12.23
C PRO A 8 -2.14 1.84 11.75
N THR A 9 -2.99 0.84 11.55
CA THR A 9 -4.40 0.99 11.18
C THR A 9 -5.26 0.18 12.16
N PRO A 10 -5.38 0.63 13.42
CA PRO A 10 -6.13 -0.09 14.44
C PRO A 10 -7.61 -0.16 14.07
N LEU A 11 -8.37 -1.03 14.74
CA LEU A 11 -9.81 -1.05 14.56
C LEU A 11 -10.48 0.00 15.45
N ASN A 12 -11.46 0.73 14.90
CA ASN A 12 -12.29 1.64 15.66
C ASN A 12 -13.38 0.88 16.46
N LYS A 13 -14.22 1.62 17.22
CA LYS A 13 -15.29 1.04 18.05
C LYS A 13 -16.31 0.20 17.26
N LYS A 14 -16.42 0.40 15.94
CA LYS A 14 -17.29 -0.37 15.04
C LYS A 14 -16.55 -1.54 14.36
N ARG A 15 -15.33 -1.86 14.79
CA ARG A 15 -14.44 -2.87 14.18
C ARG A 15 -14.06 -2.58 12.72
N ALA A 16 -14.17 -1.33 12.28
CA ALA A 16 -13.66 -0.91 10.97
C ALA A 16 -12.23 -0.34 11.10
N PRO A 17 -11.38 -0.44 10.06
CA PRO A 17 -10.06 0.16 10.06
C PRO A 17 -10.11 1.66 10.35
N ASP A 18 -9.29 2.12 11.29
CA ASP A 18 -9.06 3.53 11.58
C ASP A 18 -7.93 4.06 10.68
N VAL A 19 -8.32 4.81 9.66
CA VAL A 19 -7.41 5.41 8.69
C VAL A 19 -6.80 6.74 9.16
N SER A 20 -7.15 7.23 10.35
CA SER A 20 -6.71 8.55 10.83
C SER A 20 -5.19 8.69 10.88
N PHE A 21 -4.47 7.62 11.21
CA PHE A 21 -3.00 7.59 11.23
C PHE A 21 -2.41 7.73 9.82
N ILE A 22 -3.01 7.07 8.81
CA ILE A 22 -2.63 7.22 7.41
C ILE A 22 -2.81 8.68 6.98
N LEU A 23 -3.99 9.26 7.27
CA LEU A 23 -4.29 10.63 6.88
C LEU A 23 -3.38 11.66 7.56
N GLN A 24 -3.03 11.44 8.83
CA GLN A 24 -2.07 12.30 9.53
C GLN A 24 -0.67 12.24 8.89
N ALA A 25 -0.18 11.04 8.58
CA ALA A 25 1.10 10.85 7.90
C ALA A 25 1.09 11.52 6.51
N CYS A 26 0.05 11.26 5.71
CA CYS A 26 -0.10 11.86 4.38
C CYS A 26 -0.25 13.38 4.44
N SER A 27 -0.90 13.95 5.47
CA SER A 27 -0.96 15.40 5.66
C SER A 27 0.43 16.00 5.90
N ALA A 28 1.25 15.36 6.73
CA ALA A 28 2.62 15.80 6.99
C ALA A 28 3.52 15.69 5.75
N ILE A 29 3.29 14.67 4.92
CA ILE A 29 3.96 14.48 3.62
C ILE A 29 3.56 15.59 2.64
N LYS A 30 2.26 15.88 2.51
CA LYS A 30 1.72 16.91 1.60
C LYS A 30 2.41 18.27 1.81
N ASP A 31 2.67 18.68 3.06
CA ASP A 31 3.32 19.96 3.37
C ASP A 31 4.79 20.05 2.89
N ARG A 32 5.41 18.92 2.51
CA ARG A 32 6.83 18.82 2.11
C ARG A 32 7.01 18.04 0.80
N LEU A 33 5.92 17.80 0.08
CA LEU A 33 5.94 17.02 -1.16
C LEU A 33 6.62 17.83 -2.25
N ARG A 34 7.50 17.17 -3.01
CA ARG A 34 8.29 17.75 -4.10
C ARG A 34 8.06 16.98 -5.38
N CYS A 35 8.20 17.65 -6.52
CA CYS A 35 8.17 16.99 -7.83
C CYS A 35 9.21 15.86 -7.91
N GLY A 36 8.86 14.77 -8.57
CA GLY A 36 9.67 13.57 -8.73
C GLY A 36 9.63 12.60 -7.54
N GLN A 37 8.98 12.94 -6.42
CA GLN A 37 8.92 12.03 -5.28
C GLN A 37 7.97 10.86 -5.50
N LEU A 38 8.35 9.69 -4.98
CA LEU A 38 7.49 8.51 -4.88
C LEU A 38 6.94 8.40 -3.46
N VAL A 39 5.62 8.31 -3.34
CA VAL A 39 4.90 8.00 -2.09
C VAL A 39 4.28 6.63 -2.21
N ILE A 40 4.56 5.75 -1.24
CA ILE A 40 4.04 4.39 -1.19
C ILE A 40 3.23 4.19 0.08
N LEU A 41 1.98 3.74 -0.04
CA LEU A 41 1.18 3.29 1.10
C LEU A 41 1.32 1.79 1.28
N GLU A 42 1.81 1.36 2.44
CA GLU A 42 1.89 -0.06 2.82
C GLU A 42 0.93 -0.45 3.95
N SER A 43 0.50 0.52 4.75
CA SER A 43 -0.48 0.34 5.82
C SER A 43 -1.72 -0.38 5.30
N THR A 44 -2.11 -1.45 6.00
CA THR A 44 -3.28 -2.25 5.61
C THR A 44 -4.54 -1.42 5.69
N THR A 45 -5.31 -1.38 4.61
CA THR A 45 -6.53 -0.58 4.54
C THR A 45 -7.56 -1.25 3.63
N TYR A 46 -8.74 -0.64 3.47
CA TYR A 46 -9.76 -1.12 2.57
C TYR A 46 -9.53 -0.62 1.12
N PRO A 47 -9.94 -1.40 0.11
CA PRO A 47 -9.91 -0.99 -1.29
C PRO A 47 -10.58 0.36 -1.50
N GLY A 48 -9.89 1.24 -2.21
CA GLY A 48 -10.31 2.63 -2.45
C GLY A 48 -9.55 3.65 -1.60
N THR A 49 -8.91 3.27 -0.48
CA THR A 49 -8.25 4.24 0.42
C THR A 49 -7.20 5.08 -0.29
N THR A 50 -6.34 4.47 -1.10
CA THR A 50 -5.27 5.18 -1.80
C THR A 50 -5.84 6.20 -2.79
N HIS A 51 -6.89 5.82 -3.52
CA HIS A 51 -7.50 6.65 -4.57
C HIS A 51 -8.48 7.70 -4.01
N GLU A 52 -9.30 7.34 -3.04
CA GLU A 52 -10.40 8.17 -2.53
C GLU A 52 -9.98 9.11 -1.41
N LEU A 53 -8.93 8.75 -0.65
CA LEU A 53 -8.51 9.52 0.52
C LEU A 53 -7.09 10.07 0.41
N VAL A 54 -6.12 9.22 0.06
CA VAL A 54 -4.71 9.61 0.04
C VAL A 54 -4.37 10.50 -1.14
N LEU A 55 -4.77 10.10 -2.35
CA LEU A 55 -4.59 10.88 -3.57
C LEU A 55 -5.11 12.33 -3.42
N PRO A 56 -6.40 12.58 -3.13
CA PRO A 56 -6.90 13.95 -3.02
C PRO A 56 -6.28 14.73 -1.85
N LEU A 57 -5.78 14.06 -0.81
CA LEU A 57 -5.07 14.72 0.29
C LEU A 57 -3.68 15.20 -0.15
N LEU A 58 -2.93 14.37 -0.88
CA LEU A 58 -1.60 14.73 -1.37
C LEU A 58 -1.66 15.79 -2.48
N GLU A 59 -2.67 15.74 -3.36
CA GLU A 59 -2.84 16.74 -4.44
C GLU A 59 -3.20 18.15 -3.93
N LYS A 60 -3.61 18.29 -2.66
CA LYS A 60 -3.73 19.61 -2.01
C LYS A 60 -2.38 20.34 -1.86
N SER A 61 -1.26 19.67 -2.13
CA SER A 61 0.04 20.33 -2.30
C SER A 61 0.13 21.22 -3.55
N GLY A 62 -0.81 21.05 -4.50
CA GLY A 62 -0.77 21.68 -5.82
C GLY A 62 -0.08 20.80 -6.88
N LEU A 63 0.52 19.68 -6.48
CA LEU A 63 1.14 18.69 -7.37
C LEU A 63 0.13 17.61 -7.78
N ARG A 64 0.30 17.01 -8.95
CA ARG A 64 -0.57 15.96 -9.51
C ARG A 64 0.10 14.59 -9.49
N ALA A 65 -0.64 13.56 -9.08
CA ALA A 65 -0.11 12.19 -9.10
C ALA A 65 0.01 11.67 -10.54
N GLY A 66 1.11 10.97 -10.82
CA GLY A 66 1.43 10.46 -12.17
C GLY A 66 2.07 11.48 -13.10
N GLU A 67 2.05 12.78 -12.74
CA GLU A 67 2.69 13.87 -13.49
C GLU A 67 3.84 14.47 -12.68
N ASP A 68 3.53 15.03 -11.51
CA ASP A 68 4.50 15.71 -10.65
C ASP A 68 5.08 14.78 -9.58
N PHE A 69 4.31 13.83 -9.06
CA PHE A 69 4.77 12.85 -8.07
C PHE A 69 4.15 11.48 -8.34
N PHE A 70 4.70 10.42 -7.76
CA PHE A 70 4.20 9.05 -7.97
C PHE A 70 3.51 8.54 -6.70
N LEU A 71 2.35 7.90 -6.87
CA LEU A 71 1.58 7.32 -5.77
C LEU A 71 1.28 5.84 -6.03
N VAL A 72 1.67 5.01 -5.07
CA VAL A 72 1.61 3.54 -5.15
C VAL A 72 1.02 2.97 -3.86
N PHE A 73 0.26 1.88 -3.99
CA PHE A 73 -0.06 1.00 -2.89
C PHE A 73 0.72 -0.32 -3.03
N SER A 74 1.31 -0.78 -1.93
CA SER A 74 2.00 -2.07 -1.87
C SER A 74 1.76 -2.73 -0.50
N PRO A 75 0.87 -3.74 -0.40
CA PRO A 75 0.53 -4.31 0.89
C PRO A 75 1.73 -5.04 1.50
N GLU A 76 1.92 -4.87 2.80
CA GLU A 76 2.90 -5.68 3.53
C GLU A 76 2.37 -7.11 3.74
N ARG A 77 3.24 -8.10 3.53
CA ARG A 77 2.94 -9.54 3.51
C ARG A 77 3.85 -10.36 4.43
N ILE A 78 4.72 -9.70 5.20
CA ILE A 78 5.57 -10.36 6.21
C ILE A 78 4.73 -11.15 7.22
N ASP A 79 5.15 -12.39 7.44
CA ASP A 79 4.71 -13.26 8.51
C ASP A 79 5.75 -13.23 9.66
N PRO A 80 5.46 -12.57 10.80
CA PRO A 80 6.44 -12.37 11.86
C PRO A 80 7.02 -13.68 12.40
N GLY A 81 8.34 -13.81 12.37
CA GLY A 81 9.04 -15.00 12.87
C GLY A 81 9.16 -16.14 11.85
N ASN A 82 8.67 -15.96 10.62
CA ASN A 82 8.85 -16.93 9.55
C ASN A 82 10.33 -17.00 9.11
N ARG A 83 10.92 -18.19 9.24
CA ARG A 83 12.34 -18.43 8.90
C ARG A 83 12.58 -18.72 7.42
N VAL A 84 11.52 -19.07 6.68
CA VAL A 84 11.58 -19.45 5.27
C VAL A 84 11.25 -18.26 4.39
N TYR A 85 10.16 -17.55 4.70
CA TYR A 85 9.73 -16.35 4.00
C TYR A 85 10.11 -15.11 4.81
N THR A 86 11.08 -14.38 4.28
CA THR A 86 11.63 -13.14 4.81
C THR A 86 11.17 -11.96 3.96
N ILE A 87 11.56 -10.75 4.35
CA ILE A 87 11.24 -9.52 3.59
C ILE A 87 11.74 -9.61 2.14
N THR A 88 12.93 -10.18 1.91
CA THR A 88 13.59 -10.13 0.60
C THR A 88 13.05 -11.15 -0.41
N ASN A 89 12.52 -12.28 0.05
CA ASN A 89 12.01 -13.35 -0.82
C ASN A 89 10.49 -13.47 -0.84
N THR A 90 9.76 -12.72 0.00
CA THR A 90 8.30 -12.65 -0.09
C THR A 90 7.92 -11.75 -1.27
N PRO A 91 7.15 -12.24 -2.27
CA PRO A 91 6.80 -11.43 -3.43
C PRO A 91 6.03 -10.16 -3.02
N LYS A 92 6.42 -9.02 -3.58
CA LYS A 92 5.77 -7.73 -3.30
C LYS A 92 4.77 -7.38 -4.39
N VAL A 93 3.51 -7.19 -4.01
CA VAL A 93 2.46 -6.72 -4.94
C VAL A 93 2.54 -5.20 -5.03
N VAL A 94 2.49 -4.64 -6.23
CA VAL A 94 2.64 -3.19 -6.47
C VAL A 94 1.57 -2.69 -7.43
N GLY A 95 0.76 -1.73 -6.99
CA GLY A 95 -0.23 -1.06 -7.84
C GLY A 95 -0.14 0.46 -7.70
N GLY A 96 0.07 1.16 -8.80
CA GLY A 96 0.09 2.62 -8.88
C GLY A 96 -1.25 3.23 -9.27
N ILE A 97 -1.42 4.54 -9.02
CA ILE A 97 -2.58 5.31 -9.52
C ILE A 97 -2.55 5.44 -11.05
N THR A 98 -1.37 5.39 -11.65
CA THR A 98 -1.16 5.34 -13.10
C THR A 98 -0.16 4.22 -13.45
N PRO A 99 -0.09 3.76 -14.71
CA PRO A 99 0.91 2.80 -15.15
C PRO A 99 2.35 3.24 -14.81
N THR A 100 2.67 4.52 -15.02
CA THR A 100 3.98 5.09 -14.65
C THR A 100 4.25 4.99 -13.15
N CYS A 101 3.26 5.23 -12.30
CA CYS A 101 3.42 5.03 -10.86
C CYS A 101 3.74 3.56 -10.54
N THR A 102 3.06 2.60 -11.18
CA THR A 102 3.32 1.17 -11.01
C THR A 102 4.75 0.83 -11.43
N GLU A 103 5.22 1.34 -12.56
CA GLU A 103 6.57 1.13 -13.05
C GLU A 103 7.63 1.66 -12.09
N ILE A 104 7.46 2.90 -11.60
CA ILE A 104 8.38 3.54 -10.65
C ILE A 104 8.39 2.80 -9.31
N GLY A 105 7.22 2.44 -8.76
CA GLY A 105 7.12 1.64 -7.54
C GLY A 105 7.75 0.26 -7.69
N THR A 106 7.56 -0.38 -8.85
CA THR A 106 8.16 -1.67 -9.16
C THR A 106 9.67 -1.57 -9.24
N HIS A 107 10.20 -0.52 -9.88
CA HIS A 107 11.63 -0.27 -9.96
C HIS A 107 12.24 -0.09 -8.56
N PHE A 108 11.59 0.67 -7.69
CA PHE A 108 12.02 0.85 -6.30
C PHE A 108 12.13 -0.47 -5.54
N TYR A 109 11.09 -1.29 -5.53
CA TYR A 109 11.12 -2.55 -4.76
C TYR A 109 12.07 -3.60 -5.35
N ARG A 110 12.30 -3.62 -6.66
CA ARG A 110 13.26 -4.56 -7.29
C ARG A 110 14.70 -4.36 -6.80
N GLN A 111 15.01 -3.25 -6.14
CA GLN A 111 16.34 -3.01 -5.56
C GLN A 111 16.60 -3.85 -4.32
N SER A 112 15.55 -4.32 -3.63
CA SER A 112 15.65 -5.03 -2.33
C SER A 112 14.78 -6.28 -2.21
N ILE A 113 13.83 -6.49 -3.12
CA ILE A 113 12.90 -7.62 -3.14
C ILE A 113 13.14 -8.46 -4.40
N GLY A 114 13.24 -9.78 -4.23
CA GLY A 114 13.53 -10.72 -5.31
C GLY A 114 12.42 -10.81 -6.36
N GLU A 115 11.16 -10.79 -5.95
CA GLU A 115 10.01 -10.83 -6.85
C GLU A 115 9.05 -9.66 -6.59
N VAL A 116 8.74 -8.91 -7.64
CA VAL A 116 7.78 -7.81 -7.60
C VAL A 116 6.69 -8.08 -8.65
N VAL A 117 5.45 -8.13 -8.20
CA VAL A 117 4.25 -8.44 -8.97
C VAL A 117 3.45 -7.16 -9.22
N PRO A 118 3.62 -6.50 -10.38
CA PRO A 118 2.82 -5.32 -10.71
C PRO A 118 1.37 -5.73 -11.00
N VAL A 119 0.42 -4.91 -10.54
CA VAL A 119 -1.01 -5.08 -10.80
C VAL A 119 -1.62 -3.81 -11.41
N SER A 120 -2.86 -3.91 -11.88
CA SER A 120 -3.50 -2.91 -12.73
C SER A 120 -3.81 -1.58 -12.02
N SER A 121 -3.97 -1.56 -10.71
CA SER A 121 -4.29 -0.35 -9.95
C SER A 121 -3.98 -0.47 -8.46
N THR A 122 -4.05 0.64 -7.73
CA THR A 122 -4.00 0.63 -6.26
C THR A 122 -5.12 -0.23 -5.66
N GLN A 123 -6.33 -0.20 -6.22
CA GLN A 123 -7.46 -1.00 -5.72
C GLN A 123 -7.22 -2.50 -5.91
N ALA A 124 -6.63 -2.90 -7.05
CA ALA A 124 -6.24 -4.29 -7.25
C ALA A 124 -5.23 -4.74 -6.19
N ALA A 125 -4.22 -3.90 -5.91
CA ALA A 125 -3.22 -4.17 -4.89
C ALA A 125 -3.83 -4.21 -3.47
N GLU A 126 -4.70 -3.27 -3.11
CA GLU A 126 -5.44 -3.25 -1.83
C GLU A 126 -6.30 -4.51 -1.66
N MET A 127 -6.98 -4.94 -2.72
CA MET A 127 -7.85 -6.13 -2.70
C MET A 127 -7.06 -7.42 -2.48
N THR A 128 -5.82 -7.52 -2.98
CA THR A 128 -5.00 -8.74 -2.77
C THR A 128 -4.88 -9.09 -1.29
N LYS A 129 -4.66 -8.09 -0.43
CA LYS A 129 -4.49 -8.32 1.01
C LYS A 129 -5.77 -8.81 1.68
N LEU A 130 -6.92 -8.25 1.28
CA LEU A 130 -8.21 -8.72 1.78
C LEU A 130 -8.51 -10.14 1.31
N LEU A 131 -8.19 -10.46 0.06
CA LEU A 131 -8.41 -11.78 -0.50
C LEU A 131 -7.56 -12.84 0.22
N GLU A 132 -6.27 -12.56 0.47
CA GLU A 132 -5.38 -13.45 1.22
C GLU A 132 -5.92 -13.77 2.62
N ASN A 133 -6.36 -12.74 3.35
CA ASN A 133 -6.93 -12.89 4.68
C ASN A 133 -8.28 -13.63 4.67
N THR A 134 -9.10 -13.38 3.66
CA THR A 134 -10.39 -14.04 3.49
C THR A 134 -10.20 -15.52 3.15
N PHE A 135 -9.31 -15.83 2.20
CA PHE A 135 -8.96 -17.19 1.82
C PHE A 135 -8.49 -18.01 3.04
N ARG A 136 -7.59 -17.45 3.85
CA ARG A 136 -7.13 -18.09 5.08
C ARG A 136 -8.27 -18.35 6.07
N SER A 137 -9.10 -17.33 6.31
CA SER A 137 -10.23 -17.44 7.27
C SER A 137 -11.24 -18.50 6.85
N VAL A 138 -11.60 -18.56 5.57
CA VAL A 138 -12.55 -19.55 5.03
C VAL A 138 -12.01 -20.97 5.14
N ASN A 139 -10.74 -21.20 4.81
CA ASN A 139 -10.14 -22.53 4.91
C ASN A 139 -10.04 -23.01 6.37
N ILE A 140 -9.72 -22.13 7.32
CA ILE A 140 -9.73 -22.47 8.75
C ILE A 140 -11.15 -22.81 9.20
N GLY A 141 -12.14 -22.01 8.79
CA GLY A 141 -13.55 -22.27 9.09
C GLY A 141 -14.01 -23.62 8.56
N LEU A 142 -13.70 -23.95 7.31
CA LEU A 142 -14.09 -25.20 6.68
C LEU A 142 -13.50 -26.45 7.34
N VAL A 143 -12.27 -26.40 7.83
CA VAL A 143 -11.63 -27.54 8.51
C VAL A 143 -12.15 -27.75 9.94
N ASN A 144 -12.70 -26.71 10.56
CA ASN A 144 -13.27 -26.79 11.91
C ASN A 144 -14.70 -27.34 11.94
N GLU A 145 -15.41 -27.34 10.80
CA GLU A 145 -16.73 -27.97 10.62
C GLU A 145 -16.59 -29.46 10.30
#